data_AF-A0A355GVP9-F1
#
_entry.id   AF-A0A355GVP9-F1
#
_cell.length_a   1.000
_cell.length_b   1.000
_cell.length_c   1.000
_cell.angle_alpha   90.00
_cell.angle_beta   90.00
_cell.angle_gamma   90.00
#
_symmetry.space_group_name_H-M   'P 1'
#
loop_
_entity.id
_entity.type
_entity.pdbx_description
1 polymer ?
#
loop_
_entity_poly.entity_id
_entity_poly.type
_entity_poly.pdbx_seq_one_letter_code
_entity_poly.pdbx_strand_id
1 'polypeptide(L)'
;MASIAIGDALGFPGHDLTQEEIARRFNGPLTAFHDALPDNPYHEGVTAGSITDDTMMTLLFAEAMLDETTPKDAYFFGRVLAKWA
;
A
#
# COMPACT_ATOMS: atom_id res chain seq x y z
N MET A 1 4.33 -3.13 11.93
CA MET A 1 3.99 -2.00 11.03
C MET A 1 5.14 -1.62 10.11
N ALA A 2 6.36 -1.33 10.62
CA ALA A 2 7.47 -0.86 9.78
C ALA A 2 7.79 -1.75 8.54
N SER A 3 7.80 -3.07 8.68
CA SER A 3 8.06 -3.99 7.56
C SER A 3 7.00 -3.94 6.47
N ILE A 4 5.73 -3.73 6.84
CA ILE A 4 4.61 -3.59 5.90
C ILE A 4 4.78 -2.29 5.13
N ALA A 5 4.98 -1.18 5.83
CA ALA A 5 5.16 0.13 5.21
C ALA A 5 6.36 0.19 4.27
N ILE A 6 7.48 -0.44 4.63
CA ILE A 6 8.67 -0.50 3.76
C ILE A 6 8.40 -1.37 2.53
N GLY A 7 7.73 -2.51 2.68
CA GLY A 7 7.41 -3.41 1.56
C GLY A 7 6.43 -2.77 0.57
N ASP A 8 5.40 -2.11 1.08
CA ASP A 8 4.45 -1.30 0.33
C ASP A 8 5.17 -0.19 -0.46
N ALA A 9 5.90 0.68 0.23
CA ALA A 9 6.61 1.80 -0.38
C ALA A 9 7.68 1.37 -1.42
N LEU A 10 8.29 0.21 -1.22
CA LEU A 10 9.25 -0.37 -2.17
C LEU A 10 8.55 -0.98 -3.40
N GLY A 11 7.35 -1.54 -3.21
CA GLY A 11 6.64 -2.34 -4.21
C GLY A 11 5.76 -1.53 -5.16
N PHE A 12 5.13 -0.44 -4.70
CA PHE A 12 4.15 0.30 -5.50
C PHE A 12 4.65 0.76 -6.88
N PRO A 13 5.93 1.15 -7.09
CA PRO A 13 6.40 1.58 -8.41
C PRO A 13 6.36 0.46 -9.46
N GLY A 14 6.46 -0.80 -9.01
CA GLY A 14 6.39 -1.99 -9.86
C GLY A 14 5.02 -2.66 -9.91
N HIS A 15 3.99 -2.06 -9.30
CA HIS A 15 2.62 -2.58 -9.33
C HIS A 15 2.15 -2.74 -10.79
N ASP A 16 1.49 -3.86 -11.09
CA ASP A 16 1.01 -4.25 -12.43
C ASP A 16 2.07 -4.48 -13.51
N LEU A 17 3.36 -4.61 -13.13
CA LEU A 17 4.42 -4.97 -14.06
C LEU A 17 4.84 -6.44 -13.94
N THR A 18 5.26 -7.05 -15.05
CA THR A 18 5.97 -8.34 -14.99
C THR A 18 7.38 -8.17 -14.44
N GLN A 19 8.02 -9.28 -14.03
CA GLN A 19 9.40 -9.26 -13.58
C GLN A 19 10.37 -8.74 -14.65
N GLU A 20 10.15 -9.07 -15.92
CA GLU A 20 10.94 -8.56 -17.05
C GLU A 20 10.76 -7.06 -17.24
N GLU A 21 9.54 -6.55 -17.07
CA GLU A 21 9.26 -5.13 -17.17
C GLU A 21 9.88 -4.35 -16.03
N ILE A 22 9.83 -4.88 -14.80
CA ILE A 22 10.53 -4.31 -13.65
C ILE A 22 12.03 -4.25 -13.94
N ALA A 23 12.63 -5.37 -14.36
CA ALA A 23 14.06 -5.42 -14.66
C ALA A 23 14.46 -4.42 -15.76
N ARG A 24 13.63 -4.28 -16.81
CA ARG A 24 13.88 -3.33 -17.91
C ARG A 24 13.71 -1.87 -17.48
N ARG A 25 12.68 -1.55 -16.68
CA ARG A 25 12.32 -0.16 -16.33
C ARG A 25 13.12 0.39 -15.15
N PHE A 26 13.52 -0.47 -14.21
CA PHE A 26 14.27 -0.10 -12.99
C PHE A 26 15.71 -0.60 -12.98
N ASN A 27 16.20 -1.13 -14.10
CA ASN A 27 17.57 -1.62 -14.27
C ASN A 27 17.94 -2.76 -13.29
N GLY A 28 16.99 -3.68 -13.08
CA GLY A 28 17.11 -4.79 -12.15
C GLY A 28 15.91 -4.89 -11.19
N PRO A 29 16.05 -5.63 -10.09
CA PRO A 29 15.01 -5.69 -9.05
C PRO A 29 14.87 -4.35 -8.31
N LEU A 30 13.67 -4.09 -7.79
CA LEU A 30 13.41 -2.95 -6.89
C LEU A 30 14.19 -3.13 -5.58
N THR A 31 15.22 -2.31 -5.40
CA THR A 31 16.12 -2.35 -4.23
C THR A 31 16.26 -0.99 -3.55
N ALA A 32 15.57 0.03 -4.09
CA ALA A 32 15.46 1.37 -3.53
C ALA A 32 14.04 1.90 -3.78
N PHE A 33 13.66 2.96 -3.06
CA PHE A 33 12.39 3.64 -3.33
C PHE A 33 12.48 4.42 -4.64
N HIS A 34 11.41 4.35 -5.43
CA HIS A 34 11.26 5.07 -6.69
C HIS A 34 9.92 5.80 -6.71
N ASP A 35 9.85 6.89 -7.47
CA ASP A 35 8.57 7.49 -7.82
C ASP A 35 7.76 6.50 -8.67
N ALA A 36 6.44 6.65 -8.69
CA ALA A 36 5.62 5.93 -9.64
C ALA A 36 6.03 6.25 -11.08
N LEU A 37 5.95 5.25 -11.94
CA LEU A 37 6.09 5.48 -13.37
C LEU A 37 4.93 6.36 -13.88
N PRO A 38 5.16 7.25 -14.85
CA PRO A 38 4.11 8.08 -15.42
C PRO A 38 2.94 7.30 -16.03
N ASP A 39 3.17 6.06 -16.45
CA ASP A 39 2.16 5.16 -17.01
C ASP A 39 1.59 4.17 -15.98
N ASN A 40 1.87 4.34 -14.68
CA ASN A 40 1.28 3.51 -13.64
C ASN A 40 -0.22 3.86 -13.46
N PRO A 41 -1.15 2.90 -13.63
CA PRO A 41 -2.58 3.18 -13.66
C PRO A 41 -3.18 3.55 -12.29
N TYR A 42 -2.50 3.26 -11.18
CA TYR A 42 -3.02 3.47 -9.83
C TYR A 42 -2.24 4.49 -9.00
N HIS A 43 -0.94 4.62 -9.29
CA HIS A 43 -0.02 5.40 -8.47
C HIS A 43 0.58 6.61 -9.20
N GLU A 44 0.03 7.03 -10.35
CA GLU A 44 0.55 8.22 -11.07
C GLU A 44 0.74 9.42 -10.11
N GLY A 45 1.95 9.98 -10.08
CA GLY A 45 2.29 11.12 -9.23
C GLY A 45 2.64 10.78 -7.77
N VAL A 46 2.57 9.51 -7.35
CA VAL A 46 3.04 9.07 -6.03
C VAL A 46 4.57 9.09 -5.98
N THR A 47 5.14 9.70 -4.95
CA THR A 47 6.59 9.88 -4.81
C THR A 47 7.27 8.75 -4.03
N ALA A 48 8.56 8.56 -4.26
CA ALA A 48 9.38 7.56 -3.57
C ALA A 48 9.21 7.58 -2.04
N GLY A 49 9.00 6.40 -1.44
CA GLY A 49 8.85 6.24 0.00
C GLY A 49 7.44 6.52 0.54
N SER A 50 6.50 6.90 -0.33
CA SER A 50 5.08 6.98 0.04
C SER A 50 4.51 5.59 0.30
N ILE A 51 3.56 5.52 1.23
CA ILE A 51 2.75 4.33 1.47
C ILE A 51 1.46 4.38 0.63
N THR A 52 0.89 3.22 0.30
CA THR A 52 -0.39 3.10 -0.42
C THR A 52 -1.52 2.66 0.51
N ASP A 53 -2.65 2.30 -0.08
CA ASP A 53 -3.83 1.77 0.60
C ASP A 53 -3.51 0.50 1.42
N ASP A 54 -2.55 -0.33 1.02
CA ASP A 54 -2.08 -1.48 1.79
C ASP A 54 -1.71 -1.10 3.24
N THR A 55 -0.83 -0.12 3.42
CA THR A 55 -0.44 0.34 4.76
C THR A 55 -1.56 1.12 5.45
N MET A 56 -2.29 1.97 4.71
CA MET A 56 -3.38 2.76 5.28
C MET A 56 -4.50 1.88 5.85
N MET A 57 -4.94 0.87 5.09
CA MET A 57 -5.94 -0.10 5.55
C MET A 57 -5.42 -0.97 6.70
N THR A 58 -4.13 -1.32 6.70
CA THR A 58 -3.52 -2.04 7.82
C THR A 58 -3.54 -1.22 9.11
N LEU A 59 -3.19 0.07 9.04
CA LEU A 59 -3.27 0.98 10.18
C LEU A 59 -4.70 1.16 10.67
N LEU A 60 -5.63 1.41 9.74
CA LEU A 60 -7.05 1.54 10.04
C LEU A 60 -7.61 0.29 10.73
N PHE A 61 -7.25 -0.91 10.25
CA PHE A 61 -7.62 -2.17 10.91
C PHE A 61 -7.02 -2.28 12.31
N ALA A 62 -5.73 -1.97 12.47
CA ALA A 62 -5.06 -2.05 13.76
C ALA A 62 -5.70 -1.09 14.79
N GLU A 63 -5.97 0.16 14.41
CA GLU A 63 -6.67 1.14 15.25
C GLU A 63 -8.07 0.65 15.65
N ALA A 64 -8.83 0.12 14.69
CA ALA A 64 -10.16 -0.41 14.93
C ALA A 64 -10.16 -1.66 15.85
N MET A 65 -9.12 -2.50 15.78
CA MET A 65 -8.96 -3.64 16.68
C MET A 65 -8.62 -3.23 18.11
N LEU A 66 -7.81 -2.18 18.27
CA LEU A 66 -7.41 -1.64 19.57
C LEU A 66 -8.54 -0.87 20.28
N ASP A 67 -9.56 -0.42 19.56
CA ASP A 67 -10.75 0.19 20.16
C ASP A 67 -11.56 -0.82 20.97
N GLU A 68 -11.51 -0.76 22.30
CA GLU A 68 -12.26 -1.63 23.20
C GLU A 68 -13.74 -1.22 23.37
N THR A 69 -14.13 -0.04 22.89
CA THR A 69 -15.48 0.50 23.07
C THR A 69 -16.46 0.05 22.01
N THR A 70 -15.97 -0.32 20.83
CA THR A 70 -16.80 -0.74 19.70
C THR A 70 -16.89 -2.28 19.62
N PRO A 71 -18.11 -2.86 19.67
CA PRO A 71 -18.31 -4.29 19.41
C PRO A 71 -17.88 -4.69 17.98
N LYS A 72 -17.11 -5.78 17.87
CA LYS A 72 -16.63 -6.33 16.60
C LYS A 72 -17.52 -7.49 16.15
N ASP A 73 -18.56 -7.16 15.38
CA ASP A 73 -19.43 -8.13 14.69
C ASP A 73 -18.93 -8.47 13.28
N ALA A 74 -19.64 -9.34 12.56
CA ALA A 74 -19.27 -9.76 11.21
C ALA A 74 -19.18 -8.61 10.18
N TYR A 75 -19.79 -7.46 10.47
CA TYR A 75 -19.82 -6.28 9.60
C TYR A 75 -18.90 -5.16 10.06
N PHE A 76 -18.22 -5.34 11.19
CA PHE A 76 -17.41 -4.32 11.84
C PHE A 76 -16.39 -3.71 10.89
N PHE A 77 -15.56 -4.55 10.25
CA PHE A 77 -14.50 -4.04 9.39
C PHE A 77 -15.04 -3.46 8.09
N GLY A 78 -16.16 -3.96 7.58
CA GLY A 78 -16.85 -3.36 6.43
C GLY A 78 -17.27 -1.91 6.70
N ARG A 79 -17.79 -1.62 7.91
CA ARG A 79 -18.12 -0.24 8.31
C ARG A 79 -16.89 0.65 8.48
N VAL A 80 -15.80 0.09 9.00
CA VAL A 80 -14.52 0.79 9.17
C VAL A 80 -13.96 1.19 7.80
N LEU A 81 -13.88 0.25 6.85
CA LEU A 81 -13.42 0.52 5.48
C LEU A 81 -14.33 1.51 4.75
N ALA A 82 -15.66 1.36 4.86
CA ALA A 82 -16.63 2.24 4.21
C ALA A 82 -16.59 3.70 4.71
N LYS A 83 -15.99 3.96 5.88
CA LYS A 83 -15.77 5.32 6.39
C LYS A 83 -14.49 5.95 5.84
N TRP A 84 -13.51 5.13 5.46
CA TRP A 84 -12.22 5.57 4.96
C TRP A 84 -12.23 5.83 3.45
N ALA A 85 -12.90 4.97 2.68
CA ALA A 85 -13.05 5.09 1.23
C ALA A 85 -14.02 6.20 0.81
#